data_AF-A0A812K4I1-F1
#
_entry.id   AF-A0A812K4I1-F1
#
_cell.length_a   1.000
_cell.length_b   1.000
_cell.length_c   1.000
_cell.angle_alpha   90.00
_cell.angle_beta   90.00
_cell.angle_gamma   90.00
#
_symmetry.space_group_name_H-M   'P 1'
#
loop_
_entity.id
_entity.type
_entity.pdbx_description
1 polymer ?
#
loop_
_entity_poly.entity_id
_entity_poly.type
_entity_poly.pdbx_seq_one_letter_code
_entity_poly.pdbx_strand_id
1 'polypeptide(L)'
;MANQHGSDVHHSISGQLAVIMYRRLTVMKYIGELLWILSEAGWILLIPQVCIPASFLAFVFIFAAAALDCLTGRMEVWIPSALQALWLFWNFVWMLDEVFWDEPDQQTPWALTPMLGKDEKLYKAVQEYCKIGFFLAPVLWMAAILLRLAQSGHEARSKSSVQELICHAGYIAMWSSTDGFWACGYFWPATVTSVVTLIMIAASTVDDCSRMTDHMDRTDVVWMLWTLSNYTWILLELSFKDWLPCRYLATMICLQSLALLAVSWPQFRLREEEEDVNGEPGSAQWPDELAASLRKADSLLHVG
;
A
#
# COMPACT_ATOMS: atom_id res chain seq x y z
N MET A 1 49.49 16.36 -16.84
CA MET A 1 48.47 17.05 -16.02
C MET A 1 47.28 17.43 -16.88
N ALA A 2 46.54 16.43 -17.37
CA ALA A 2 45.28 16.60 -18.08
C ALA A 2 44.54 15.26 -17.96
N ASN A 3 43.49 15.22 -17.13
CA ASN A 3 42.40 14.21 -17.07
C ASN A 3 41.72 14.19 -15.68
N GLN A 4 41.37 15.35 -15.12
CA GLN A 4 40.54 15.42 -13.91
C GLN A 4 39.18 16.14 -14.13
N HIS A 5 38.89 16.62 -15.34
CA HIS A 5 37.64 17.34 -15.64
C HIS A 5 36.47 16.47 -16.13
N GLY A 6 36.66 15.16 -16.30
CA GLY A 6 35.59 14.25 -16.73
C GLY A 6 34.75 13.66 -15.60
N SER A 7 35.25 13.65 -14.36
CA SER A 7 34.61 12.97 -13.23
C SER A 7 33.41 13.74 -12.68
N ASP A 8 33.50 15.07 -12.61
CA ASP A 8 32.49 15.89 -11.93
C ASP A 8 31.19 16.02 -12.74
N VAL A 9 31.26 15.96 -14.07
CA VAL A 9 30.09 16.06 -14.94
C VAL A 9 29.24 14.78 -14.89
N HIS A 10 29.87 13.62 -14.76
CA HIS A 10 29.15 12.34 -14.70
C HIS A 10 28.42 12.12 -13.37
N HIS A 11 28.93 12.65 -12.25
CA HIS A 11 28.23 12.61 -10.96
C HIS A 11 26.98 13.51 -10.92
N SER A 12 26.99 14.64 -11.65
CA SER A 12 25.87 15.60 -11.67
C SER A 12 24.61 15.03 -12.37
N ILE A 13 24.78 14.35 -13.51
CA ILE A 13 23.65 13.83 -14.30
C ILE A 13 22.96 12.64 -13.60
N SER A 14 23.74 11.77 -12.95
CA SER A 14 23.18 10.61 -12.23
C SER A 14 22.32 11.04 -11.04
N GLY A 15 22.72 12.10 -10.34
CA GLY A 15 21.97 12.65 -9.21
C GLY A 15 20.62 13.26 -9.65
N GLN A 16 20.61 14.02 -10.75
CA GLN A 16 19.37 14.62 -11.26
C GLN A 16 18.35 13.58 -11.70
N LEU A 17 18.80 12.50 -12.35
CA LEU A 17 17.93 11.42 -12.81
C LEU A 17 17.29 10.67 -11.62
N ALA A 18 18.07 10.38 -10.58
CA ALA A 18 17.56 9.76 -9.36
C ALA A 18 16.48 10.63 -8.71
N VAL A 19 16.73 11.93 -8.54
CA VAL A 19 15.75 12.88 -7.98
C VAL A 19 14.45 12.91 -8.78
N ILE A 20 14.52 12.88 -10.11
CA ILE A 20 13.32 12.83 -10.97
C ILE A 20 12.54 11.53 -10.76
N MET A 21 13.23 10.39 -10.66
CA MET A 21 12.60 9.09 -10.44
C MET A 21 11.92 9.01 -9.08
N TYR A 22 12.60 9.44 -8.02
CA TYR A 22 12.04 9.49 -6.66
C TYR A 22 10.81 10.39 -6.59
N ARG A 23 10.89 11.59 -7.17
CA ARG A 23 9.72 12.48 -7.21
C ARG A 23 8.53 11.83 -7.94
N ARG A 24 8.77 11.08 -9.01
CA ARG A 24 7.71 10.36 -9.74
C ARG A 24 7.15 9.22 -8.88
N LEU A 25 8.01 8.46 -8.21
CA LEU A 25 7.63 7.39 -7.29
C LEU A 25 6.71 7.90 -6.18
N THR A 26 7.10 8.97 -5.49
CA THR A 26 6.30 9.61 -4.43
C THR A 26 4.92 10.05 -4.94
N VAL A 27 4.87 10.66 -6.13
CA VAL A 27 3.58 11.04 -6.76
C VAL A 27 2.72 9.82 -7.07
N MET A 28 3.33 8.73 -7.60
CA MET A 28 2.60 7.50 -7.90
C MET A 28 2.03 6.86 -6.64
N LYS A 29 2.82 6.73 -5.57
CA LYS A 29 2.34 6.20 -4.28
C LYS A 29 1.15 7.00 -3.76
N TYR A 30 1.29 8.32 -3.69
CA TYR A 30 0.24 9.21 -3.20
C TYR A 30 -1.06 9.12 -4.01
N ILE A 31 -0.97 9.15 -5.35
CA ILE A 31 -2.14 9.00 -6.20
C ILE A 31 -2.77 7.62 -6.03
N GLY A 32 -1.94 6.57 -5.93
CA GLY A 32 -2.38 5.21 -5.66
C GLY A 32 -3.17 5.09 -4.36
N GLU A 33 -2.66 5.67 -3.27
CA GLU A 33 -3.33 5.68 -1.96
C GLU A 33 -4.63 6.49 -1.95
N LEU A 34 -4.66 7.66 -2.60
CA LEU A 34 -5.89 8.45 -2.75
C LEU A 34 -6.97 7.64 -3.48
N LEU A 35 -6.60 7.01 -4.59
CA LEU A 35 -7.52 6.19 -5.38
C LEU A 35 -7.97 4.95 -4.61
N TRP A 36 -7.09 4.37 -3.80
CA TRP A 36 -7.41 3.24 -2.95
C TRP A 36 -8.48 3.59 -1.90
N ILE A 37 -8.28 4.67 -1.14
CA ILE A 37 -9.25 5.11 -0.12
C ILE A 37 -10.57 5.52 -0.81
N LEU A 38 -10.50 6.13 -1.99
CA LEU A 38 -11.69 6.42 -2.79
C LEU A 38 -12.43 5.13 -3.23
N SER A 39 -11.70 4.09 -3.63
CA SER A 39 -12.33 2.82 -3.99
C SER A 39 -13.03 2.16 -2.82
N GLU A 40 -12.43 2.23 -1.64
CA GLU A 40 -13.00 1.72 -0.39
C GLU A 40 -14.29 2.45 -0.02
N ALA A 41 -14.30 3.79 -0.06
CA ALA A 41 -15.52 4.56 0.14
C ALA A 41 -16.63 4.19 -0.87
N GLY A 42 -16.24 3.93 -2.13
CA GLY A 42 -17.15 3.43 -3.15
C GLY A 42 -17.66 2.01 -2.87
N TRP A 43 -16.83 1.14 -2.29
CA TRP A 43 -17.13 -0.29 -2.08
C TRP A 43 -18.03 -0.56 -0.88
N ILE A 44 -17.65 -0.14 0.33
CA ILE A 44 -18.35 0.99 0.95
C ILE A 44 -19.85 1.14 0.66
N LEU A 45 -20.11 2.16 -0.16
CA LEU A 45 -21.43 2.46 -0.65
C LEU A 45 -21.88 1.53 -1.78
N LEU A 46 -21.24 0.42 -2.11
CA LEU A 46 -21.65 -0.41 -3.24
C LEU A 46 -21.87 0.39 -4.55
N ILE A 47 -20.94 1.27 -4.91
CA ILE A 47 -20.96 2.10 -6.13
C ILE A 47 -19.89 1.59 -7.10
N PRO A 48 -20.18 0.57 -7.95
CA PRO A 48 -19.23 -0.03 -8.89
C PRO A 48 -18.51 0.96 -9.79
N GLN A 49 -19.22 2.00 -10.23
CA GLN A 49 -18.72 2.99 -11.16
C GLN A 49 -17.60 3.85 -10.56
N VAL A 50 -17.47 3.84 -9.23
CA VAL A 50 -16.38 4.50 -8.50
C VAL A 50 -15.37 3.47 -8.03
N CYS A 51 -15.81 2.41 -7.33
CA CYS A 51 -14.88 1.51 -6.66
C CYS A 51 -14.00 0.71 -7.62
N ILE A 52 -14.55 0.17 -8.72
CA ILE A 52 -13.78 -0.63 -9.69
C ILE A 52 -12.68 0.20 -10.38
N PRO A 53 -12.99 1.33 -11.05
CA PRO A 53 -11.94 2.09 -11.74
C PRO A 53 -10.92 2.69 -10.78
N ALA A 54 -11.34 3.14 -9.59
CA ALA A 54 -10.43 3.66 -8.60
C ALA A 54 -9.50 2.57 -8.05
N SER A 55 -10.02 1.37 -7.74
CA SER A 55 -9.24 0.23 -7.25
C SER A 55 -8.25 -0.27 -8.31
N PHE A 56 -8.68 -0.39 -9.56
CA PHE A 56 -7.79 -0.76 -10.67
C PHE A 56 -6.63 0.23 -10.84
N LEU A 57 -6.92 1.54 -10.86
CA LEU A 57 -5.88 2.56 -11.00
C LEU A 57 -4.97 2.60 -9.76
N ALA A 58 -5.52 2.45 -8.56
CA ALA A 58 -4.74 2.33 -7.33
C ALA A 58 -3.73 1.18 -7.42
N PHE A 59 -4.18 -0.02 -7.81
CA PHE A 59 -3.31 -1.16 -8.05
C PHE A 59 -2.22 -0.85 -9.07
N VAL A 60 -2.55 -0.25 -10.22
CA VAL A 60 -1.56 0.10 -11.25
C VAL A 60 -0.49 1.05 -10.72
N PHE A 61 -0.87 2.11 -9.99
CA PHE A 61 0.07 3.08 -9.45
C PHE A 61 0.96 2.47 -8.35
N ILE A 62 0.38 1.71 -7.42
CA ILE A 62 1.13 1.07 -6.32
C ILE A 62 2.02 -0.06 -6.86
N PHE A 63 1.57 -0.84 -7.84
CA PHE A 63 2.40 -1.84 -8.49
C PHE A 63 3.58 -1.23 -9.24
N ALA A 64 3.34 -0.14 -9.99
CA ALA A 64 4.42 0.59 -10.64
C ALA A 64 5.43 1.16 -9.63
N ALA A 65 4.95 1.71 -8.51
CA ALA A 65 5.79 2.16 -7.42
C ALA A 65 6.62 1.02 -6.82
N ALA A 66 5.99 -0.12 -6.50
CA ALA A 66 6.66 -1.31 -5.97
C ALA A 66 7.72 -1.85 -6.94
N ALA A 67 7.43 -1.86 -8.24
CA ALA A 67 8.38 -2.29 -9.26
C ALA A 67 9.61 -1.36 -9.32
N LEU A 68 9.44 -0.06 -9.11
CA LEU A 68 10.53 0.90 -9.02
C LEU A 68 11.30 0.75 -7.70
N ASP A 69 10.61 0.54 -6.57
CA ASP A 69 11.24 0.29 -5.27
C ASP A 69 12.13 -0.96 -5.32
N CYS A 70 11.71 -2.03 -6.03
CA CYS A 70 12.52 -3.23 -6.23
C CYS A 70 13.88 -2.96 -6.87
N LEU A 71 14.00 -1.91 -7.68
CA LEU A 71 15.25 -1.53 -8.34
C LEU A 71 16.27 -0.93 -7.36
N THR A 72 15.84 -0.51 -6.17
CA THR A 72 16.74 -0.02 -5.11
C THR A 72 17.57 -1.14 -4.47
N GLY A 73 17.15 -2.41 -4.60
CA GLY A 73 17.79 -3.57 -3.98
C GLY A 73 17.66 -3.66 -2.46
N ARG A 74 17.07 -2.65 -1.80
CA ARG A 74 16.88 -2.59 -0.34
C ARG A 74 15.57 -3.27 0.05
N MET A 75 15.66 -4.44 0.66
CA MET A 75 14.52 -5.28 0.99
C MET A 75 13.51 -4.59 1.91
N GLU A 76 14.00 -3.83 2.88
CA GLU A 76 13.25 -2.97 3.80
C GLU A 76 12.39 -1.92 3.10
N VAL A 77 12.78 -1.48 1.90
CA VAL A 77 12.03 -0.49 1.10
C VAL A 77 11.04 -1.17 0.18
N TRP A 78 11.46 -2.18 -0.59
CA TRP A 78 10.61 -2.74 -1.64
C TRP A 78 9.61 -3.78 -1.14
N ILE A 79 9.86 -4.46 -0.01
CA ILE A 79 8.91 -5.46 0.51
C ILE A 79 7.58 -4.82 0.94
N PRO A 80 7.54 -3.75 1.75
CA PRO A 80 6.28 -3.09 2.08
C PRO A 80 5.44 -2.77 0.83
N SER A 81 6.06 -2.13 -0.18
CA SER A 81 5.38 -1.79 -1.44
C SER A 81 4.92 -3.02 -2.23
N ALA A 82 5.73 -4.09 -2.27
CA ALA A 82 5.37 -5.34 -2.94
C ALA A 82 4.21 -6.06 -2.24
N LEU A 83 4.21 -6.09 -0.89
CA LEU A 83 3.12 -6.67 -0.11
C LEU A 83 1.83 -5.86 -0.27
N GLN A 84 1.93 -4.52 -0.31
CA GLN A 84 0.79 -3.66 -0.57
C GLN A 84 0.21 -3.92 -1.96
N ALA A 85 1.04 -3.96 -3.00
CA ALA A 85 0.60 -4.26 -4.36
C ALA A 85 -0.05 -5.65 -4.48
N LEU A 86 0.53 -6.65 -3.80
CA LEU A 86 -0.01 -8.01 -3.76
C LEU A 86 -1.38 -8.07 -3.07
N TRP A 87 -1.50 -7.43 -1.92
CA TRP A 87 -2.76 -7.36 -1.18
C TRP A 87 -3.84 -6.62 -2.01
N LEU A 88 -3.50 -5.46 -2.58
CA LEU A 88 -4.40 -4.68 -3.44
C LEU A 88 -4.88 -5.48 -4.66
N PHE A 89 -4.01 -6.30 -5.26
CA PHE A 89 -4.40 -7.17 -6.36
C PHE A 89 -5.52 -8.13 -5.94
N TRP A 90 -5.36 -8.84 -4.81
CA TRP A 90 -6.36 -9.78 -4.34
C TRP A 90 -7.64 -9.09 -3.88
N ASN A 91 -7.52 -7.92 -3.25
CA ASN A 91 -8.68 -7.13 -2.85
C ASN A 91 -9.45 -6.60 -4.09
N PHE A 92 -8.75 -6.16 -5.13
CA PHE A 92 -9.39 -5.80 -6.40
C PHE A 92 -10.15 -6.98 -7.03
N VAL A 93 -9.54 -8.17 -7.07
CA VAL A 93 -10.20 -9.37 -7.59
C VAL A 93 -11.43 -9.74 -6.75
N TRP A 94 -11.32 -9.65 -5.43
CA TRP A 94 -12.43 -9.85 -4.50
C TRP A 94 -13.59 -8.87 -4.76
N MET A 95 -13.28 -7.58 -4.87
CA MET A 95 -14.26 -6.53 -5.14
C MET A 95 -14.96 -6.72 -6.50
N LEU A 96 -14.21 -7.13 -7.54
CA LEU A 96 -14.80 -7.49 -8.83
C LEU A 96 -15.77 -8.65 -8.68
N ASP A 97 -15.42 -9.65 -7.87
CA ASP A 97 -16.22 -10.84 -7.67
C ASP A 97 -17.55 -10.56 -6.99
N GLU A 98 -17.54 -9.74 -5.95
CA GLU A 98 -18.78 -9.27 -5.31
C GLU A 98 -19.66 -8.47 -6.28
N VAL A 99 -19.07 -7.53 -7.04
CA VAL A 99 -19.87 -6.70 -7.96
C VAL A 99 -20.46 -7.51 -9.12
N PHE A 100 -19.74 -8.52 -9.62
CA PHE A 100 -20.18 -9.28 -10.79
C PHE A 100 -21.23 -10.31 -10.47
N TRP A 101 -21.10 -11.00 -9.33
CA TRP A 101 -21.88 -12.22 -9.06
C TRP A 101 -22.70 -12.16 -7.78
N ASP A 102 -22.39 -11.27 -6.83
CA ASP A 102 -23.07 -11.20 -5.53
C ASP A 102 -24.19 -10.14 -5.52
N GLU A 103 -25.24 -10.41 -4.75
CA GLU A 103 -26.32 -9.45 -4.51
C GLU A 103 -26.30 -9.05 -3.04
N PRO A 104 -26.30 -7.76 -2.71
CA PRO A 104 -26.20 -7.34 -1.32
C PRO A 104 -27.44 -7.75 -0.51
N ASP A 105 -27.23 -8.22 0.72
CA ASP A 105 -28.31 -8.60 1.64
C ASP A 105 -29.26 -7.43 1.94
N GLN A 106 -28.72 -6.21 2.05
CA GLN A 106 -29.49 -4.97 2.16
C GLN A 106 -29.21 -4.07 0.97
N GLN A 107 -30.28 -3.76 0.23
CA GLN A 107 -30.21 -2.88 -0.93
C GLN A 107 -29.96 -1.42 -0.52
N THR A 108 -29.04 -0.79 -1.23
CA THR A 108 -28.78 0.64 -1.14
C THR A 108 -29.75 1.43 -2.04
N PRO A 109 -29.83 2.77 -1.90
CA PRO A 109 -30.72 3.59 -2.72
C PRO A 109 -30.49 3.51 -4.24
N TRP A 110 -29.31 3.09 -4.69
CA TRP A 110 -28.97 2.89 -6.11
C TRP A 110 -29.23 1.45 -6.60
N ALA A 111 -29.79 0.58 -5.76
CA ALA A 111 -30.26 -0.77 -6.11
C ALA A 111 -29.24 -1.60 -6.90
N LEU A 112 -28.15 -2.00 -6.23
CA LEU A 112 -27.11 -2.81 -6.85
C LEU A 112 -27.68 -4.18 -7.26
N THR A 113 -27.51 -4.52 -8.53
CA THR A 113 -27.76 -5.87 -9.04
C THR A 113 -26.46 -6.41 -9.63
N PRO A 114 -26.18 -7.72 -9.47
CA PRO A 114 -24.95 -8.33 -9.99
C PRO A 114 -24.85 -8.10 -11.50
N MET A 115 -23.69 -7.62 -11.97
CA MET A 115 -23.53 -7.19 -13.36
C MET A 115 -23.66 -8.34 -14.38
N LEU A 116 -23.25 -9.55 -14.00
CA LEU A 116 -23.25 -10.74 -14.87
C LEU A 116 -24.33 -11.76 -14.49
N GLY A 117 -25.13 -11.45 -13.46
CA GLY A 117 -26.07 -12.39 -12.86
C GLY A 117 -25.39 -13.36 -11.87
N LYS A 118 -26.22 -14.09 -11.12
CA LYS A 118 -25.73 -14.99 -10.07
C LYS A 118 -25.14 -16.27 -10.68
N ASP A 119 -23.85 -16.49 -10.46
CA ASP A 119 -23.16 -17.77 -10.69
C ASP A 119 -22.41 -18.17 -9.41
N GLU A 120 -23.10 -18.92 -8.56
CA GLU A 120 -22.58 -19.32 -7.24
C GLU A 120 -21.32 -20.18 -7.34
N LYS A 121 -21.15 -20.93 -8.43
CA LYS A 121 -19.98 -21.81 -8.61
C LYS A 121 -18.74 -20.99 -8.93
N LEU A 122 -18.86 -20.03 -9.86
CA LEU A 122 -17.74 -19.17 -10.22
C LEU A 122 -17.37 -18.24 -9.06
N TYR A 123 -18.37 -17.62 -8.43
CA TYR A 123 -18.21 -16.79 -7.23
C TYR A 123 -17.42 -17.54 -6.15
N LYS A 124 -17.88 -18.73 -5.73
CA LYS A 124 -17.17 -19.54 -4.72
C LYS A 124 -15.74 -19.89 -5.13
N ALA A 125 -15.49 -20.17 -6.41
CA ALA A 125 -14.15 -20.49 -6.87
C ALA A 125 -13.19 -19.29 -6.73
N VAL A 126 -13.62 -18.10 -7.14
CA VAL A 126 -12.82 -16.87 -7.04
C VAL A 126 -12.59 -16.49 -5.58
N GLN A 127 -13.63 -16.56 -4.75
CA GLN A 127 -13.57 -16.35 -3.30
C GLN A 127 -12.50 -17.23 -2.64
N GLU A 128 -12.42 -18.52 -2.98
CA GLU A 128 -11.37 -19.42 -2.46
C GLU A 128 -9.96 -19.01 -2.87
N TYR A 129 -9.76 -18.54 -4.12
CA TYR A 129 -8.46 -18.03 -4.55
C TYR A 129 -8.07 -16.75 -3.80
N CYS A 130 -9.00 -15.83 -3.61
CA CYS A 130 -8.74 -14.59 -2.87
C CYS A 130 -8.41 -14.86 -1.40
N LYS A 131 -9.11 -15.81 -0.73
CA LYS A 131 -8.75 -16.24 0.64
C LYS A 131 -7.29 -16.67 0.73
N ILE A 132 -6.84 -17.52 -0.20
CA ILE A 132 -5.43 -17.96 -0.25
C ILE A 132 -4.51 -16.75 -0.51
N GLY A 133 -4.90 -15.88 -1.43
CA GLY A 133 -4.16 -14.67 -1.79
C GLY A 133 -3.95 -13.71 -0.61
N PHE A 134 -4.97 -13.50 0.21
CA PHE A 134 -4.91 -12.65 1.40
C PHE A 134 -3.93 -13.17 2.47
N PHE A 135 -3.74 -14.48 2.57
CA PHE A 135 -2.72 -15.06 3.45
C PHE A 135 -1.31 -15.10 2.85
N LEU A 136 -1.14 -14.76 1.56
CA LEU A 136 0.19 -14.76 0.95
C LEU A 136 1.06 -13.62 1.48
N ALA A 137 0.50 -12.42 1.67
CA ALA A 137 1.23 -11.27 2.20
C ALA A 137 1.85 -11.52 3.60
N PRO A 138 1.11 -12.00 4.63
CA PRO A 138 1.71 -12.31 5.92
C PRO A 138 2.74 -13.44 5.87
N VAL A 139 2.57 -14.43 4.99
CA VAL A 139 3.58 -15.50 4.80
C VAL A 139 4.88 -14.93 4.22
N LEU A 140 4.79 -14.10 3.18
CA LEU A 140 5.96 -13.47 2.56
C LEU A 140 6.66 -12.50 3.51
N TRP A 141 5.89 -11.74 4.29
CA TRP A 141 6.42 -10.87 5.34
C TRP A 141 7.22 -11.64 6.40
N MET A 142 6.66 -12.74 6.92
CA MET A 142 7.38 -13.59 7.87
C MET A 142 8.62 -14.24 7.25
N ALA A 143 8.54 -14.69 6.00
CA ALA A 143 9.69 -15.23 5.28
C ALA A 143 10.81 -14.19 5.13
N ALA A 144 10.46 -12.94 4.85
CA ALA A 144 11.40 -11.83 4.75
C ALA A 144 12.10 -11.52 6.07
N ILE A 145 11.34 -11.50 7.19
CA ILE A 145 11.91 -11.34 8.54
C ILE A 145 12.89 -12.47 8.83
N LEU A 146 12.50 -13.73 8.59
CA LEU A 146 13.35 -14.90 8.83
C LEU A 146 14.62 -14.87 7.97
N LEU A 147 14.50 -14.47 6.71
CA LEU A 147 15.64 -14.31 5.81
C LEU A 147 16.63 -13.26 6.34
N ARG A 148 16.13 -12.11 6.82
CA ARG A 148 16.99 -11.08 7.42
C ARG A 148 17.64 -11.55 8.70
N LEU A 149 16.89 -12.18 9.60
CA LEU A 149 17.42 -12.75 10.84
C LEU A 149 18.53 -13.79 10.56
N ALA A 150 18.36 -14.62 9.52
CA ALA A 150 19.38 -15.58 9.10
C ALA A 150 20.64 -14.91 8.55
N GLN A 151 20.50 -13.80 7.80
CA GLN A 151 21.63 -13.03 7.26
C GLN A 151 22.39 -12.24 8.34
N SER A 152 21.69 -11.71 9.35
CA SER A 152 22.30 -10.98 10.47
C SER A 152 23.20 -11.85 11.36
N GLY A 153 23.10 -13.18 11.27
CA GLY A 153 24.04 -14.09 11.93
C GLY A 153 25.45 -14.07 11.33
N HIS A 154 25.62 -13.52 10.12
CA HIS A 154 26.91 -13.42 9.42
C HIS A 154 27.45 -12.01 9.30
N GLU A 155 26.59 -10.99 9.30
CA GLU A 155 27.01 -9.60 9.30
C GLU A 155 26.51 -8.92 10.58
N ALA A 156 27.39 -8.25 11.32
CA ALA A 156 27.04 -7.41 12.47
C ALA A 156 26.24 -6.14 12.07
N ARG A 157 25.43 -6.23 11.00
CA ARG A 157 24.60 -5.16 10.46
C ARG A 157 23.23 -5.17 11.13
N SER A 158 23.11 -4.20 12.03
CA SER A 158 21.93 -3.43 12.43
C SER A 158 20.60 -4.15 12.68
N LYS A 159 20.27 -4.30 13.97
CA LYS A 159 18.92 -4.58 14.49
C LYS A 159 17.83 -3.63 13.93
N SER A 160 18.20 -2.46 13.39
CA SER A 160 17.29 -1.50 12.78
C SER A 160 16.54 -2.08 11.57
N SER A 161 17.20 -2.90 10.74
CA SER A 161 16.60 -3.39 9.48
C SER A 161 15.42 -4.35 9.69
N VAL A 162 15.49 -5.21 10.71
CA VAL A 162 14.40 -6.13 11.06
C VAL A 162 13.26 -5.37 11.73
N GLN A 163 13.59 -4.39 12.58
CA GLN A 163 12.58 -3.52 13.20
C GLN A 163 11.82 -2.73 12.14
N GLU A 164 12.52 -2.12 11.18
CA GLU A 164 11.91 -1.41 10.05
C GLU A 164 10.96 -2.33 9.26
N LEU A 165 11.37 -3.55 8.95
CA LEU A 165 10.50 -4.51 8.25
C LEU A 165 9.26 -4.91 9.07
N ILE A 166 9.38 -5.01 10.40
CA ILE A 166 8.25 -5.30 11.28
C ILE A 166 7.29 -4.10 11.32
N CYS A 167 7.81 -2.89 11.51
CA CYS A 167 7.02 -1.67 11.64
C CYS A 167 6.35 -1.26 10.32
N HIS A 168 7.09 -1.21 9.21
CA HIS A 168 6.60 -0.69 7.93
C HIS A 168 5.82 -1.72 7.10
N ALA A 169 6.08 -3.01 7.26
CA ALA A 169 5.41 -4.04 6.47
C ALA A 169 4.36 -4.83 7.28
N GLY A 170 4.48 -4.81 8.61
CA GLY A 170 3.63 -5.62 9.49
C GLY A 170 2.16 -5.21 9.47
N TYR A 171 1.85 -3.92 9.43
CA TYR A 171 0.47 -3.47 9.39
C TYR A 171 -0.23 -3.92 8.09
N ILE A 172 0.47 -3.94 6.95
CA ILE A 172 -0.03 -4.43 5.66
C ILE A 172 -0.30 -5.94 5.76
N ALA A 173 0.64 -6.70 6.30
CA ALA A 173 0.51 -8.14 6.49
C ALA A 173 -0.67 -8.50 7.43
N MET A 174 -0.83 -7.76 8.52
CA MET A 174 -1.94 -7.95 9.47
C MET A 174 -3.27 -7.54 8.86
N TRP A 175 -3.31 -6.46 8.08
CA TRP A 175 -4.53 -6.05 7.39
C TRP A 175 -4.94 -7.07 6.32
N SER A 176 -3.99 -7.55 5.52
CA SER A 176 -4.25 -8.63 4.57
C SER A 176 -4.74 -9.91 5.28
N SER A 177 -4.29 -10.17 6.50
CA SER A 177 -4.82 -11.26 7.33
C SER A 177 -6.25 -11.00 7.79
N THR A 178 -6.62 -9.76 8.11
CA THR A 178 -8.01 -9.36 8.40
C THR A 178 -8.90 -9.72 7.23
N ASP A 179 -8.54 -9.33 6.01
CA ASP A 179 -9.33 -9.64 4.80
C ASP A 179 -9.47 -11.17 4.61
N GLY A 180 -8.37 -11.91 4.81
CA GLY A 180 -8.40 -13.39 4.77
C GLY A 180 -9.35 -14.03 5.80
N PHE A 181 -9.34 -13.53 7.03
CA PHE A 181 -10.24 -14.02 8.08
C PHE A 181 -11.69 -13.57 7.89
N TRP A 182 -11.90 -12.34 7.43
CA TRP A 182 -13.22 -11.82 7.08
C TRP A 182 -13.82 -12.64 5.93
N ALA A 183 -13.05 -12.91 4.87
CA ALA A 183 -13.43 -13.79 3.77
C ALA A 183 -13.81 -15.21 4.21
N CYS A 184 -13.23 -15.69 5.31
CA CYS A 184 -13.59 -16.98 5.91
C CYS A 184 -14.81 -16.92 6.85
N GLY A 185 -15.39 -15.73 7.09
CA GLY A 185 -16.46 -15.50 8.05
C GLY A 185 -16.02 -15.56 9.51
N TYR A 186 -14.71 -15.42 9.80
CA TYR A 186 -14.17 -15.53 11.15
C TYR A 186 -14.05 -14.16 11.84
N PHE A 187 -15.11 -13.79 12.56
CA PHE A 187 -15.20 -12.53 13.29
C PHE A 187 -14.04 -12.24 14.24
N TRP A 188 -13.75 -13.15 15.18
CA TRP A 188 -12.74 -12.91 16.22
C TRP A 188 -11.32 -12.77 15.65
N PRO A 189 -10.84 -13.69 14.80
CA PRO A 189 -9.55 -13.53 14.13
C PRO A 189 -9.43 -12.21 13.34
N ALA A 190 -10.44 -11.86 12.53
CA ALA A 190 -10.43 -10.61 11.75
C ALA A 190 -10.35 -9.37 12.67
N THR A 191 -11.11 -9.37 13.77
CA THR A 191 -11.08 -8.30 14.76
C THR A 191 -9.70 -8.15 15.41
N VAL A 192 -9.09 -9.27 15.82
CA VAL A 192 -7.76 -9.26 16.44
C VAL A 192 -6.72 -8.72 15.48
N THR A 193 -6.70 -9.17 14.23
CA THR A 193 -5.73 -8.68 13.24
C THR A 193 -5.95 -7.20 12.92
N SER A 194 -7.19 -6.71 12.84
CA SER A 194 -7.47 -5.27 12.68
C SER A 194 -6.96 -4.42 13.84
N VAL A 195 -7.14 -4.88 15.08
CA VAL A 195 -6.61 -4.19 16.26
C VAL A 195 -5.08 -4.21 16.24
N VAL A 196 -4.45 -5.33 15.86
CA VAL A 196 -3.00 -5.41 15.70
C VAL A 196 -2.52 -4.45 14.60
N THR A 197 -3.21 -4.34 13.46
CA THR A 197 -2.91 -3.35 12.41
C THR A 197 -2.90 -1.94 12.98
N LEU A 198 -3.92 -1.54 13.75
CA LEU A 198 -3.97 -0.22 14.39
C LEU A 198 -2.79 0.01 15.34
N ILE A 199 -2.44 -0.99 16.15
CA ILE A 199 -1.29 -0.93 17.06
C ILE A 199 0.02 -0.79 16.27
N MET A 200 0.15 -1.51 15.15
CA MET A 200 1.35 -1.44 14.31
C MET A 200 1.50 -0.09 13.62
N ILE A 201 0.40 0.50 13.11
CA ILE A 201 0.41 1.87 12.57
C ILE A 201 0.82 2.87 13.65
N ALA A 202 0.27 2.75 14.87
CA ALA A 202 0.66 3.61 15.98
C ALA A 202 2.12 3.40 16.41
N ALA A 203 2.62 2.17 16.37
CA ALA A 203 4.00 1.85 16.71
C ALA A 203 4.98 2.40 15.66
N SER A 204 4.66 2.29 14.37
CA SER A 204 5.47 2.90 13.31
C SER A 204 5.54 4.42 13.45
N THR A 205 4.42 5.06 13.82
CA THR A 205 4.40 6.50 14.15
C THR A 205 5.35 6.85 15.29
N VAL A 206 5.38 6.05 16.38
CA VAL A 206 6.26 6.34 17.52
C VAL A 206 7.74 6.18 17.14
N ASP A 207 8.08 5.19 16.32
CA ASP A 207 9.45 5.00 15.84
C ASP A 207 9.89 6.19 14.98
N ASP A 208 9.02 6.67 14.08
CA ASP A 208 9.26 7.84 13.23
C ASP A 208 9.33 9.14 14.06
N CYS A 209 8.42 9.35 15.02
CA CYS A 209 8.43 10.50 15.93
C CYS A 209 9.62 10.49 16.90
N SER A 210 10.24 9.34 17.19
CA SER A 210 11.49 9.33 17.96
C SER A 210 12.65 9.99 17.20
N ARG A 211 12.53 10.11 15.88
CA ARG A 211 13.49 10.74 14.97
C ARG A 211 13.10 12.18 14.58
N MET A 212 11.82 12.58 14.69
CA MET A 212 11.31 13.94 14.41
C MET A 212 10.54 14.55 15.59
N THR A 213 10.84 15.81 15.93
CA THR A 213 10.24 16.57 17.04
C THR A 213 8.70 16.59 17.05
N ASP A 214 8.12 15.96 18.08
CA ASP A 214 6.86 16.21 18.81
C ASP A 214 5.46 16.11 18.15
N HIS A 215 5.29 15.80 16.86
CA HIS A 215 3.95 15.71 16.26
C HIS A 215 3.70 14.44 15.42
N MET A 216 2.57 13.79 15.68
CA MET A 216 2.04 12.67 14.89
C MET A 216 1.80 13.12 13.44
N ASP A 217 2.33 12.38 12.47
CA ASP A 217 2.14 12.71 11.05
C ASP A 217 0.65 12.54 10.67
N ARG A 218 0.15 13.46 9.85
CA ARG A 218 -1.22 13.37 9.33
C ARG A 218 -1.41 12.15 8.45
N THR A 219 -0.36 11.68 7.78
CA THR A 219 -0.41 10.44 6.97
C THR A 219 -0.71 9.21 7.84
N ASP A 220 -0.17 9.13 9.05
CA ASP A 220 -0.50 8.04 9.97
C ASP A 220 -1.95 8.12 10.48
N VAL A 221 -2.44 9.34 10.74
CA VAL A 221 -3.86 9.58 11.09
C VAL A 221 -4.78 9.12 9.96
N VAL A 222 -4.43 9.38 8.70
CA VAL A 222 -5.17 8.90 7.51
C VAL A 222 -5.34 7.38 7.58
N TRP A 223 -4.25 6.65 7.79
CA TRP A 223 -4.27 5.19 7.84
C TRP A 223 -5.01 4.64 9.07
N MET A 224 -4.92 5.30 10.23
CA MET A 224 -5.73 4.95 11.40
C MET A 224 -7.23 5.14 11.12
N LEU A 225 -7.63 6.26 10.51
CA LEU A 225 -9.02 6.52 10.14
C LEU A 225 -9.53 5.53 9.09
N TRP A 226 -8.71 5.22 8.08
CA TRP A 226 -9.05 4.23 7.06
C TRP A 226 -9.23 2.83 7.68
N THR A 227 -8.31 2.43 8.57
CA THR A 227 -8.39 1.15 9.28
C THR A 227 -9.63 1.09 10.17
N LEU A 228 -9.96 2.19 10.87
CA LEU A 228 -11.16 2.28 11.71
C LEU A 228 -12.45 2.21 10.89
N SER A 229 -12.48 2.86 9.72
CA SER A 229 -13.61 2.80 8.79
C SER A 229 -13.88 1.37 8.35
N ASN A 230 -12.85 0.66 7.86
CA ASN A 230 -12.98 -0.72 7.40
C ASN A 230 -13.24 -1.70 8.54
N TYR A 231 -12.64 -1.50 9.70
CA TYR A 231 -12.99 -2.27 10.89
C TYR A 231 -14.47 -2.09 11.25
N THR A 232 -14.97 -0.85 11.19
CA THR A 232 -16.39 -0.56 11.40
C THR A 232 -17.23 -1.30 10.36
N TRP A 233 -16.83 -1.30 9.08
CA TRP A 233 -17.50 -2.10 8.04
C TRP A 233 -17.56 -3.60 8.38
N ILE A 234 -16.40 -4.22 8.63
CA ILE A 234 -16.30 -5.68 8.87
C ILE A 234 -17.13 -6.08 10.09
N LEU A 235 -17.10 -5.28 11.16
CA LEU A 235 -17.95 -5.51 12.33
C LEU A 235 -19.43 -5.58 11.96
N LEU A 236 -19.90 -4.76 11.02
CA LEU A 236 -21.30 -4.69 10.61
C LEU A 236 -21.73 -5.87 9.79
N GLU A 237 -20.90 -6.26 8.84
CA GLU A 237 -21.18 -7.37 7.97
C GLU A 237 -21.23 -8.68 8.78
N LEU A 238 -20.23 -8.89 9.64
CA LEU A 238 -20.13 -10.12 10.43
C LEU A 238 -21.06 -10.18 11.65
N SER A 239 -21.42 -9.04 12.27
CA SER A 239 -22.22 -9.03 13.51
C SER A 239 -23.64 -8.48 13.36
N PHE A 240 -23.89 -7.57 12.41
CA PHE A 240 -25.11 -6.76 12.38
C PHE A 240 -25.93 -6.90 11.10
N LYS A 241 -25.68 -7.89 10.24
CA LYS A 241 -26.45 -8.20 9.02
C LYS A 241 -26.66 -6.96 8.12
N ASP A 242 -25.58 -6.26 7.82
CA ASP A 242 -25.56 -5.14 6.87
C ASP A 242 -26.42 -3.93 7.23
N TRP A 243 -26.49 -3.56 8.51
CA TRP A 243 -27.26 -2.39 8.93
C TRP A 243 -26.81 -1.07 8.25
N LEU A 244 -27.66 -0.55 7.36
CA LEU A 244 -27.36 0.58 6.48
C LEU A 244 -26.81 1.87 7.18
N PRO A 245 -27.35 2.34 8.33
CA PRO A 245 -26.81 3.52 9.02
C PRO A 245 -25.33 3.41 9.35
N CYS A 246 -24.86 2.20 9.66
CA CYS A 246 -23.48 1.99 10.00
C CYS A 246 -22.58 1.86 8.77
N ARG A 247 -23.09 1.41 7.61
CA ARG A 247 -22.36 1.55 6.33
C ARG A 247 -22.10 3.03 6.02
N TYR A 248 -23.07 3.90 6.27
CA TYR A 248 -22.88 5.35 6.16
C TYR A 248 -21.86 5.89 7.16
N LEU A 249 -21.86 5.41 8.41
CA LEU A 249 -20.85 5.77 9.40
C LEU A 249 -19.45 5.36 8.93
N ALA A 250 -19.26 4.11 8.51
CA ALA A 250 -17.99 3.62 7.96
C ALA A 250 -17.54 4.49 6.78
N THR A 251 -18.44 4.78 5.84
CA THR A 251 -18.16 5.67 4.70
C THR A 251 -17.70 7.05 5.14
N MET A 252 -18.39 7.66 6.11
CA MET A 252 -18.05 8.99 6.60
C MET A 252 -16.64 9.03 7.20
N ILE A 253 -16.25 7.99 7.94
CA ILE A 253 -14.88 7.87 8.47
C ILE A 253 -13.88 7.69 7.30
N CYS A 254 -14.22 6.89 6.28
CA CYS A 254 -13.39 6.70 5.09
C CYS A 254 -13.18 8.02 4.33
N LEU A 255 -14.25 8.81 4.14
CA LEU A 255 -14.19 10.10 3.47
C LEU A 255 -13.40 11.14 4.27
N GLN A 256 -13.41 11.08 5.60
CA GLN A 256 -12.53 11.90 6.44
C GLN A 256 -11.06 11.53 6.24
N SER A 257 -10.76 10.23 6.16
CA SER A 257 -9.42 9.73 5.81
C SER A 257 -8.98 10.25 4.44
N LEU A 258 -9.83 10.12 3.41
CA LEU A 258 -9.56 10.60 2.05
C LEU A 258 -9.32 12.11 2.01
N ALA A 259 -10.19 12.90 2.65
CA ALA A 259 -10.07 14.34 2.70
C ALA A 259 -8.78 14.78 3.42
N LEU A 260 -8.42 14.09 4.50
CA LEU A 260 -7.18 14.34 5.22
C LEU A 260 -5.95 14.00 4.36
N LEU A 261 -5.96 12.88 3.62
CA LEU A 261 -4.87 12.53 2.70
C LEU A 261 -4.71 13.58 1.60
N ALA A 262 -5.82 13.99 0.99
CA ALA A 262 -5.85 14.99 -0.08
C ALA A 262 -5.20 16.34 0.31
N VAL A 263 -5.31 16.74 1.58
CA VAL A 263 -4.68 17.98 2.09
C VAL A 263 -3.28 17.75 2.67
N SER A 264 -2.84 16.50 2.80
CA SER A 264 -1.56 16.13 3.41
C SER A 264 -0.42 15.94 2.40
N TRP A 265 -0.64 16.24 1.11
CA TRP A 265 0.40 16.16 0.07
C TRP A 265 1.76 16.78 0.46
N PRO A 266 1.83 17.99 1.07
CA PRO A 266 3.13 18.56 1.46
C PRO A 266 3.88 17.71 2.48
N GLN A 267 3.17 17.09 3.43
CA GLN A 267 3.77 16.24 4.46
C GLN A 267 4.17 14.89 3.87
N PHE A 268 3.29 14.28 3.08
CA PHE A 268 3.57 13.04 2.36
C PHE A 268 4.85 13.16 1.53
N ARG A 269 4.99 14.25 0.77
CA ARG A 269 6.17 14.52 -0.04
C ARG A 269 7.44 14.66 0.81
N LEU A 270 7.37 15.41 1.91
CA LEU A 270 8.54 15.62 2.78
C LEU A 270 9.02 14.32 3.43
N ARG A 271 8.09 13.46 3.89
CA ARG A 271 8.40 12.15 4.48
C ARG A 271 9.18 11.27 3.50
N GLU A 272 8.66 11.12 2.28
CA GLU A 272 9.29 10.30 1.24
C GLU A 272 10.63 10.90 0.75
N GLU A 273 10.78 12.23 0.75
CA GLU A 273 12.04 12.91 0.43
C GLU A 273 13.09 12.72 1.55
N GLU A 274 12.69 12.71 2.83
CA GLU A 274 13.60 12.53 3.98
C GLU A 274 14.09 11.08 4.12
N GLU A 275 13.24 10.09 3.87
CA GLU A 275 13.63 8.67 3.84
C GLU A 275 14.73 8.38 2.81
N ASP A 276 14.73 9.11 1.68
CA ASP A 276 15.75 8.99 0.65
C ASP A 276 17.08 9.63 1.08
N VAL A 277 17.04 10.85 1.65
CA VAL A 277 18.24 11.57 2.10
C VAL A 277 18.96 10.85 3.24
N ASN A 278 18.22 10.19 4.12
CA ASN A 278 18.79 9.41 5.23
C ASN A 278 19.33 8.04 4.79
N GLY A 279 19.00 7.57 3.57
CA GLY A 279 19.68 6.43 2.97
C GLY A 279 21.14 6.78 2.65
N GLU A 280 22.11 5.97 3.10
CA GLU A 280 23.54 6.25 2.92
C GLU A 280 23.85 6.70 1.47
N PRO A 281 24.36 7.93 1.26
CA PRO A 281 24.67 8.47 -0.07
C PRO A 281 25.82 7.68 -0.68
N GLY A 282 25.45 6.64 -1.43
CA GLY A 282 26.37 5.64 -1.98
C GLY A 282 25.76 4.25 -2.14
N SER A 283 24.62 3.97 -1.50
CA SER A 283 23.95 2.65 -1.55
C SER A 283 22.97 2.46 -2.70
N ALA A 284 22.41 3.55 -3.26
CA ALA A 284 21.57 3.50 -4.46
C ALA A 284 22.43 3.43 -5.75
N GLN A 285 23.23 2.37 -5.89
CA GLN A 285 23.83 2.02 -7.18
C GLN A 285 22.72 1.44 -8.06
N TRP A 286 22.01 2.33 -8.77
CA TRP A 286 21.12 1.92 -9.84
C TRP A 286 21.90 1.06 -10.85
N PRO A 287 21.32 -0.02 -11.39
CA PRO A 287 21.99 -0.83 -12.40
C PRO A 287 22.47 0.07 -13.55
N ASP A 288 23.77 -0.02 -13.90
CA ASP A 288 24.39 0.85 -14.92
C ASP A 288 23.62 0.83 -16.25
N GLU A 289 23.02 -0.32 -16.58
CA GLU A 289 22.19 -0.52 -17.77
C GLU A 289 20.86 0.26 -17.74
N LEU A 290 20.24 0.39 -16.56
CA LEU A 290 19.03 1.19 -16.39
C LEU A 290 19.36 2.67 -16.47
N ALA A 291 20.43 3.10 -15.81
CA ALA A 291 20.93 4.47 -15.91
C ALA A 291 21.29 4.84 -17.36
N ALA A 292 21.85 3.92 -18.14
CA ALA A 292 22.12 4.11 -19.56
C ALA A 292 20.82 4.21 -20.40
N SER A 293 19.85 3.34 -20.14
CA SER A 293 18.56 3.32 -20.85
C SER A 293 17.73 4.58 -20.61
N LEU A 294 17.71 5.07 -19.36
CA LEU A 294 17.00 6.29 -18.99
C LEU A 294 17.68 7.54 -19.56
N ARG A 295 19.03 7.60 -19.57
CA ARG A 295 19.77 8.67 -20.27
C ARG A 295 19.44 8.74 -21.76
N LYS A 296 19.27 7.57 -22.40
CA LYS A 296 18.85 7.51 -23.80
C LYS A 296 17.43 8.03 -23.99
N ALA A 297 16.49 7.67 -23.12
CA ALA A 297 15.11 8.18 -23.17
C ALA A 297 15.04 9.70 -22.96
N ASP A 298 15.81 10.24 -22.02
CA ASP A 298 15.85 11.68 -21.75
C ASP A 298 16.47 12.48 -22.91
N SER A 299 17.52 11.94 -23.53
CA SER A 299 18.11 12.53 -24.75
C SER A 299 17.13 12.60 -25.93
N LEU A 300 16.15 11.71 -26.00
CA LEU A 300 15.11 11.74 -27.03
C LEU A 300 14.02 12.78 -26.74
N LEU A 301 13.78 13.11 -25.47
CA LEU A 301 12.80 14.13 -25.06
C LEU A 301 13.30 15.56 -25.28
N HIS A 302 14.61 15.78 -25.30
CA HIS A 302 15.23 17.11 -25.49
C HIS A 302 15.65 17.44 -26.93
N VAL A 303 15.37 16.56 -27.90
CA VAL A 303 15.70 16.75 -29.33
C VAL A 303 14.48 17.20 -30.16
N GLY A 304 13.32 17.41 -29.53
CA GLY A 304 12.12 18.02 -30.14
C GLY A 304 11.86 19.41 -29.60
#